data_AF-A0A0G4GZL1-F1
#
_entry.id   AF-A0A0G4GZL1-F1
#
_cell.length_a   1.000
_cell.length_b   1.000
_cell.length_c   1.000
_cell.angle_alpha   90.00
_cell.angle_beta   90.00
_cell.angle_gamma   90.00
#
_symmetry.space_group_name_H-M   'P 1'
#
loop_
_entity.id
_entity.type
_entity.pdbx_description
1 polymer ?
#
loop_
_entity_poly.entity_id
_entity_poly.type
_entity_poly.pdbx_seq_one_letter_code
_entity_poly.pdbx_strand_id
1 'polypeptide(L)'
;MCCGRPMCWSRAATSGLAMGRFIRLAAIYRLTPANGLPLVLSAQWLTAHLPSRTAFHQLPLAMAIYRLFGHLLTHKRRPLRLSADSLPTARAFHRMPLAMPVYRLFRHLLIYGFNSLALQPAGNGHYRIANLPFRVRSDPVIRLDDWLYRSFSAFLLDTMLSWWCDEERVRHKLVVFALIGHADPRCVRLLRTDGLMEDQGIAVDFRDDRGDLNAAHANDYRNVIVSGFRNNETIAAHLCVWSVEIDFYTTEPSAADRSHPLAQRYPVSVGAVRRLLRPLGLESNVIDGGRVLG
;
A
#
# COMPACT_ATOMS: atom_id res chain seq x y z
N MET A 1 35.32 -15.40 25.09
CA MET A 1 33.87 -15.27 25.38
C MET A 1 33.50 -13.80 25.26
N CYS A 2 32.82 -13.38 24.20
CA CYS A 2 32.25 -12.04 24.09
C CYS A 2 30.77 -12.18 23.75
N CYS A 3 29.92 -11.83 24.71
CA CYS A 3 28.46 -11.83 24.60
C CYS A 3 28.01 -10.85 23.51
N GLY A 4 27.48 -11.38 22.41
CA GLY A 4 26.76 -10.60 21.40
C GLY A 4 25.45 -10.09 21.99
N ARG A 5 25.27 -8.77 21.99
CA ARG A 5 23.99 -8.14 22.38
C ARG A 5 22.84 -8.69 21.52
N PRO A 6 21.70 -9.09 22.12
CA PRO A 6 20.57 -9.60 21.38
C PRO A 6 19.92 -8.50 20.51
N MET A 7 19.56 -8.90 19.30
CA MET A 7 18.86 -8.11 18.30
C MET A 7 17.54 -7.55 18.86
N CYS A 8 17.16 -6.32 18.49
CA CYS A 8 15.87 -5.74 18.86
C CYS A 8 14.80 -6.23 17.86
N TRP A 9 14.20 -7.40 18.15
CA TRP A 9 13.32 -8.18 17.26
C TRP A 9 11.98 -7.52 16.88
N SER A 10 11.53 -6.47 17.57
CA SER A 10 10.16 -5.96 17.43
C SER A 10 9.89 -5.25 16.10
N ARG A 11 10.83 -4.46 15.57
CA ARG A 11 10.61 -3.64 14.36
C ARG A 11 10.76 -4.41 13.05
N ALA A 12 11.66 -5.39 13.02
CA ALA A 12 11.80 -6.29 11.88
C ALA A 12 10.55 -7.18 11.72
N ALA A 13 9.94 -7.58 12.85
CA ALA A 13 8.67 -8.31 12.85
C ALA A 13 7.53 -7.49 12.24
N THR A 14 7.42 -6.18 12.53
CA THR A 14 6.36 -5.33 11.97
C THR A 14 6.47 -5.17 10.45
N SER A 15 7.69 -4.94 9.92
CA SER A 15 7.90 -4.85 8.47
C SER A 15 7.79 -6.21 7.77
N GLY A 16 8.24 -7.30 8.40
CA GLY A 16 8.05 -8.66 7.89
C GLY A 16 6.57 -9.05 7.81
N LEU A 17 5.78 -8.68 8.82
CA LEU A 17 4.32 -8.86 8.85
C LEU A 17 3.64 -8.06 7.74
N ALA A 18 3.99 -6.77 7.60
CA ALA A 18 3.46 -5.92 6.52
C ALA A 18 3.75 -6.52 5.14
N MET A 19 4.95 -7.07 4.94
CA MET A 19 5.29 -7.68 3.66
C MET A 19 4.63 -9.04 3.43
N GLY A 20 4.47 -9.87 4.46
CA GLY A 20 3.71 -11.12 4.36
C GLY A 20 2.28 -10.86 3.91
N ARG A 21 1.65 -9.80 4.45
CA ARG A 21 0.32 -9.33 4.04
C ARG A 21 0.29 -8.85 2.60
N PHE A 22 1.31 -8.08 2.18
CA PHE A 22 1.46 -7.64 0.79
C PHE A 22 1.58 -8.83 -0.18
N ILE A 23 2.47 -9.78 0.09
CA ILE A 23 2.66 -10.98 -0.76
C ILE A 23 1.34 -11.78 -0.87
N ARG A 24 0.60 -11.89 0.23
CA ARG A 24 -0.67 -12.58 0.23
C ARG A 24 -1.70 -11.91 -0.66
N LEU A 25 -1.87 -10.60 -0.50
CA LEU A 25 -2.77 -9.83 -1.37
C LEU A 25 -2.31 -9.94 -2.84
N ALA A 26 -1.02 -9.83 -3.10
CA ALA A 26 -0.45 -10.00 -4.44
C ALA A 26 -0.81 -11.37 -5.04
N ALA A 27 -0.89 -12.44 -4.24
CA ALA A 27 -1.34 -13.75 -4.70
C ALA A 27 -2.83 -13.75 -5.09
N ILE A 28 -3.70 -13.10 -4.29
CA ILE A 28 -5.14 -12.94 -4.61
C ILE A 28 -5.32 -12.13 -5.90
N TYR A 29 -4.52 -11.08 -6.08
CA TYR A 29 -4.45 -10.27 -7.31
C TYR A 29 -3.66 -10.95 -8.43
N ARG A 30 -3.26 -12.21 -8.29
CA ARG A 30 -2.54 -13.00 -9.31
C ARG A 30 -1.26 -12.34 -9.83
N LEU A 31 -0.64 -11.51 -8.99
CA LEU A 31 0.66 -10.90 -9.27
C LEU A 31 1.81 -11.87 -8.97
N THR A 32 1.55 -12.98 -8.29
CA THR A 32 2.55 -14.03 -8.06
C THR A 32 2.65 -14.98 -9.26
N PRO A 33 3.76 -15.72 -9.42
CA PRO A 33 3.89 -16.72 -10.47
C PRO A 33 2.73 -17.73 -10.44
N ALA A 34 2.41 -18.34 -11.59
CA ALA A 34 1.33 -19.33 -11.71
C ALA A 34 1.48 -20.53 -10.76
N ASN A 35 2.72 -20.84 -10.35
CA ASN A 35 3.04 -21.90 -9.40
C ASN A 35 2.64 -21.54 -7.95
N GLY A 36 2.15 -20.33 -7.70
CA GLY A 36 1.60 -19.88 -6.43
C GLY A 36 2.65 -19.53 -5.38
N LEU A 37 2.21 -19.58 -4.12
CA LEU A 37 3.07 -19.43 -2.93
C LEU A 37 3.58 -20.81 -2.47
N PRO A 38 4.76 -20.89 -1.81
CA PRO A 38 5.62 -19.78 -1.38
C PRO A 38 6.48 -19.19 -2.52
N LEU A 39 6.83 -17.90 -2.39
CA LEU A 39 7.83 -17.30 -3.25
C LEU A 39 9.21 -17.89 -2.93
N VAL A 40 9.83 -18.56 -3.91
CA VAL A 40 11.14 -19.19 -3.75
C VAL A 40 12.23 -18.26 -4.30
N LEU A 41 13.15 -17.84 -3.42
CA LEU A 41 14.33 -17.08 -3.79
C LEU A 41 15.50 -18.05 -4.03
N SER A 42 16.14 -17.98 -5.19
CA SER A 42 17.30 -18.82 -5.45
C SER A 42 18.50 -18.33 -4.65
N ALA A 43 19.34 -19.26 -4.20
CA ALA A 43 20.59 -18.94 -3.50
C ALA A 43 21.50 -18.04 -4.36
N GLN A 44 21.53 -18.29 -5.68
CA GLN A 44 22.29 -17.48 -6.63
C GLN A 44 21.77 -16.03 -6.69
N TRP A 45 20.44 -15.84 -6.68
CA TRP A 45 19.85 -14.50 -6.67
C TRP A 45 20.17 -13.76 -5.38
N LEU A 46 20.06 -14.44 -4.23
CA LEU A 46 20.46 -13.89 -2.94
C LEU A 46 21.93 -13.47 -2.94
N THR A 47 22.84 -14.30 -3.42
CA THR A 47 24.26 -13.94 -3.47
C THR A 47 24.53 -12.74 -4.38
N ALA A 48 23.79 -12.60 -5.48
CA ALA A 48 23.97 -11.49 -6.42
C ALA A 48 23.28 -10.18 -5.99
N HIS A 49 22.21 -10.25 -5.20
CA HIS A 49 21.31 -9.10 -4.95
C HIS A 49 21.06 -8.80 -3.47
N LEU A 50 21.47 -9.67 -2.54
CA LEU A 50 21.59 -9.34 -1.13
C LEU A 50 22.97 -8.70 -0.96
N PRO A 51 23.08 -7.36 -0.93
CA PRO A 51 24.37 -6.75 -0.73
C PRO A 51 24.85 -7.13 0.69
N SER A 52 26.15 -6.99 0.96
CA SER A 52 26.73 -7.32 2.28
C SER A 52 25.84 -6.85 3.43
N ARG A 53 25.84 -7.55 4.57
CA ARG A 53 24.98 -7.23 5.73
C ARG A 53 24.87 -5.72 6.00
N THR A 54 25.98 -5.01 5.90
CA THR A 54 26.06 -3.55 6.03
C THR A 54 25.20 -2.80 5.01
N ALA A 55 25.26 -3.17 3.73
CA ALA A 55 24.51 -2.53 2.66
C ALA A 55 23.00 -2.86 2.69
N PHE A 56 22.61 -4.03 3.20
CA PHE A 56 21.20 -4.34 3.45
C PHE A 56 20.63 -3.41 4.54
N HIS A 57 21.40 -3.15 5.60
CA HIS A 57 21.01 -2.23 6.69
C HIS A 57 21.00 -0.74 6.29
N GLN A 58 21.52 -0.40 5.12
CA GLN A 58 21.51 0.98 4.60
C GLN A 58 20.23 1.30 3.82
N LEU A 59 19.43 0.30 3.46
CA LEU A 59 18.11 0.48 2.86
C LEU A 59 17.04 0.55 3.95
N PRO A 60 16.00 1.38 3.75
CA PRO A 60 14.77 1.22 4.52
C PRO A 60 14.27 -0.23 4.37
N LEU A 61 13.93 -0.86 5.49
CA LEU A 61 13.68 -2.30 5.56
C LEU A 61 12.59 -2.77 4.59
N ALA A 62 11.49 -2.02 4.44
CA ALA A 62 10.42 -2.36 3.50
C ALA A 62 10.90 -2.40 2.04
N MET A 63 11.76 -1.45 1.64
CA MET A 63 12.36 -1.43 0.30
C MET A 63 13.38 -2.56 0.12
N ALA A 64 14.19 -2.82 1.15
CA ALA A 64 15.17 -3.91 1.14
C ALA A 64 14.46 -5.26 0.95
N ILE A 65 13.39 -5.48 1.70
CA ILE A 65 12.56 -6.68 1.61
C ILE A 65 11.89 -6.76 0.23
N TYR A 66 11.25 -5.69 -0.27
CA TYR A 66 10.61 -5.71 -1.60
C TYR A 66 11.61 -5.99 -2.73
N ARG A 67 12.81 -5.40 -2.66
CA ARG A 67 13.87 -5.66 -3.65
C ARG A 67 14.18 -7.14 -3.80
N LEU A 68 14.07 -7.92 -2.72
CA LEU A 68 14.38 -9.35 -2.76
C LEU A 68 13.38 -10.13 -3.59
N PHE A 69 12.07 -9.89 -3.46
CA PHE A 69 11.05 -10.72 -4.12
C PHE A 69 10.22 -9.99 -5.17
N GLY A 70 10.29 -8.67 -5.31
CA GLY A 70 9.49 -7.91 -6.28
C GLY A 70 9.71 -8.37 -7.72
N HIS A 71 10.91 -8.86 -8.03
CA HIS A 71 11.23 -9.46 -9.31
C HIS A 71 10.48 -10.76 -9.65
N LEU A 72 9.91 -11.42 -8.64
CA LEU A 72 9.06 -12.61 -8.76
C LEU A 72 7.60 -12.23 -8.99
N LEU A 73 7.21 -10.99 -8.68
CA LEU A 73 5.87 -10.49 -8.95
C LEU A 73 5.77 -10.03 -10.41
N THR A 74 4.61 -10.22 -11.03
CA THR A 74 4.37 -9.96 -12.44
C THR A 74 3.04 -9.23 -12.61
N HIS A 75 3.04 -8.15 -13.40
CA HIS A 75 1.84 -7.46 -13.86
C HIS A 75 1.87 -7.39 -15.41
N LYS A 76 0.81 -7.83 -16.09
CA LYS A 76 0.68 -7.92 -17.55
C LYS A 76 1.89 -8.60 -18.20
N ARG A 77 2.31 -9.72 -17.60
CA ARG A 77 3.52 -10.50 -17.96
C ARG A 77 4.85 -9.74 -17.85
N ARG A 78 4.87 -8.59 -17.18
CA ARG A 78 6.09 -7.81 -16.89
C ARG A 78 6.43 -7.90 -15.41
N PRO A 79 7.69 -8.19 -15.06
CA PRO A 79 8.05 -8.35 -13.67
C PRO A 79 8.05 -6.99 -12.94
N LEU A 80 7.58 -6.94 -11.70
CA LEU A 80 7.54 -5.73 -10.85
C LEU A 80 8.90 -5.51 -10.17
N ARG A 81 9.95 -5.46 -10.99
CA ARG A 81 11.35 -5.31 -10.54
C ARG A 81 11.63 -3.88 -10.14
N LEU A 82 12.26 -3.71 -8.98
CA LEU A 82 13.04 -2.49 -8.71
C LEU A 82 14.39 -2.65 -9.42
N SER A 83 14.68 -1.79 -10.39
CA SER A 83 15.96 -1.83 -11.10
C SER A 83 17.14 -1.56 -10.16
N ALA A 84 18.19 -2.40 -10.23
CA ALA A 84 19.36 -2.32 -9.38
C ALA A 84 20.18 -1.05 -9.61
N ASP A 85 20.27 -0.58 -10.86
CA ASP A 85 20.95 0.66 -11.26
C ASP A 85 20.15 1.92 -10.88
N SER A 86 18.90 1.71 -10.50
CA SER A 86 18.00 2.77 -10.07
C SER A 86 18.08 3.01 -8.57
N LEU A 87 18.56 2.01 -7.81
CA LEU A 87 18.82 2.15 -6.38
C LEU A 87 20.17 2.85 -6.18
N PRO A 88 20.24 3.88 -5.33
CA PRO A 88 21.50 4.57 -5.11
C PRO A 88 22.44 3.63 -4.36
N THR A 89 23.74 3.72 -4.62
CA THR A 89 24.74 2.99 -3.82
C THR A 89 24.64 3.43 -2.36
N ALA A 90 24.94 2.54 -1.41
CA ALA A 90 25.16 2.81 0.01
C ALA A 90 25.60 4.24 0.37
N ARG A 91 26.59 4.77 -0.36
CA ARG A 91 27.20 6.10 -0.16
C ARG A 91 26.33 7.26 -0.67
N ALA A 92 25.50 7.04 -1.69
CA ALA A 92 24.60 8.04 -2.25
C ALA A 92 23.37 8.29 -1.36
N PHE A 93 22.99 7.36 -0.48
CA PHE A 93 21.95 7.59 0.55
C PHE A 93 22.32 8.68 1.57
N HIS A 94 23.62 8.94 1.76
CA HIS A 94 24.10 10.02 2.62
C HIS A 94 24.24 11.38 1.90
N ARG A 95 24.13 11.42 0.57
CA ARG A 95 24.43 12.62 -0.24
C ARG A 95 23.33 13.03 -1.23
N MET A 96 22.32 12.21 -1.48
CA MET A 96 21.23 12.51 -2.42
C MET A 96 19.85 12.33 -1.75
N PRO A 97 18.86 13.17 -2.10
CA PRO A 97 17.50 13.04 -1.58
C PRO A 97 16.88 11.69 -1.98
N LEU A 98 16.20 11.03 -1.04
CA LEU A 98 15.51 9.74 -1.20
C LEU A 98 14.52 9.69 -2.38
N ALA A 99 14.06 10.83 -2.90
CA ALA A 99 13.12 10.90 -4.01
C ALA A 99 13.72 10.63 -5.40
N MET A 100 14.95 11.07 -5.70
CA MET A 100 15.53 10.85 -7.03
C MET A 100 15.81 9.38 -7.41
N PRO A 101 16.23 8.52 -6.46
CA PRO A 101 16.41 7.10 -6.73
C PRO A 101 15.09 6.34 -6.82
N VAL A 102 14.10 6.65 -5.97
CA VAL A 102 12.73 6.12 -6.09
C VAL A 102 12.11 6.52 -7.44
N TYR A 103 12.33 7.76 -7.87
CA TYR A 103 11.96 8.26 -9.20
C TYR A 103 12.59 7.46 -10.35
N ARG A 104 13.89 7.13 -10.29
CA ARG A 104 14.51 6.25 -11.30
C ARG A 104 13.93 4.84 -11.27
N LEU A 105 13.58 4.33 -10.09
CA LEU A 105 13.03 2.98 -9.88
C LEU A 105 11.72 2.76 -10.62
N PHE A 106 10.85 3.78 -10.64
CA PHE A 106 9.49 3.62 -11.16
C PHE A 106 9.23 4.40 -12.46
N ARG A 107 10.16 5.22 -12.95
CA ARG A 107 10.03 5.98 -14.22
C ARG A 107 9.57 5.14 -15.41
N HIS A 108 10.01 3.89 -15.50
CA HIS A 108 9.66 2.98 -16.61
C HIS A 108 8.34 2.22 -16.37
N LEU A 109 7.80 2.27 -15.15
CA LEU A 109 6.49 1.75 -14.77
C LEU A 109 5.43 2.87 -14.66
N LEU A 110 5.82 4.15 -14.79
CA LEU A 110 4.99 5.33 -14.51
C LEU A 110 5.21 6.44 -15.56
N ILE A 111 4.72 6.25 -16.79
CA ILE A 111 4.56 7.35 -17.75
C ILE A 111 3.06 7.65 -17.88
N TYR A 112 2.61 8.74 -17.25
CA TYR A 112 1.41 9.48 -17.62
C TYR A 112 1.66 10.98 -17.35
N GLY A 113 1.72 11.81 -18.41
CA GLY A 113 1.66 13.28 -18.31
C GLY A 113 2.90 14.04 -17.82
N PHE A 114 3.96 14.10 -18.64
CA PHE A 114 5.01 15.15 -18.78
C PHE A 114 5.62 15.96 -17.59
N ASN A 115 5.30 15.76 -16.31
CA ASN A 115 5.81 16.61 -15.21
C ASN A 115 6.87 15.92 -14.31
N SER A 116 7.78 16.71 -13.71
CA SER A 116 9.02 16.29 -13.04
C SER A 116 9.14 16.82 -11.59
N LEU A 117 9.85 16.11 -10.71
CA LEU A 117 9.91 16.25 -9.23
C LEU A 117 11.06 17.16 -8.70
N ALA A 118 10.91 17.75 -7.50
CA ALA A 118 12.00 18.32 -6.68
C ALA A 118 11.79 18.13 -5.15
N LEU A 119 12.87 17.92 -4.38
CA LEU A 119 12.89 17.82 -2.91
C LEU A 119 14.06 18.67 -2.36
N GLN A 120 13.81 19.54 -1.38
CA GLN A 120 14.79 20.54 -0.92
C GLN A 120 15.63 20.07 0.29
N PRO A 121 16.97 20.22 0.27
CA PRO A 121 17.84 19.88 1.39
C PRO A 121 17.81 20.96 2.49
N ALA A 122 17.89 20.55 3.76
CA ALA A 122 18.31 21.45 4.84
C ALA A 122 19.80 21.22 5.10
N GLY A 123 20.59 22.30 5.15
CA GLY A 123 22.06 22.28 5.19
C GLY A 123 22.73 21.62 6.41
N ASN A 124 21.98 20.87 7.22
CA ASN A 124 22.44 20.20 8.44
C ASN A 124 22.40 18.66 8.34
N GLY A 125 22.33 18.10 7.14
CA GLY A 125 22.25 16.64 6.94
C GLY A 125 20.88 16.05 7.29
N HIS A 126 19.91 16.88 7.65
CA HIS A 126 18.50 16.52 7.73
C HIS A 126 17.78 16.94 6.45
N TYR A 127 16.74 16.20 6.13
CA TYR A 127 15.82 16.57 5.08
C TYR A 127 14.54 17.10 5.74
N ARG A 128 13.85 18.00 5.05
CA ARG A 128 12.62 18.61 5.54
C ARG A 128 11.46 18.30 4.60
N ILE A 129 10.30 18.09 5.21
CA ILE A 129 8.99 18.22 4.58
C ILE A 129 8.39 19.42 5.31
N ALA A 130 8.32 20.57 4.65
CA ALA A 130 8.07 21.87 5.29
C ALA A 130 9.09 22.23 6.39
N ASN A 131 8.65 22.56 7.62
CA ASN A 131 9.53 22.99 8.73
C ASN A 131 9.89 21.87 9.73
N LEU A 132 9.56 20.61 9.45
CA LEU A 132 9.75 19.50 10.38
C LEU A 132 10.92 18.58 9.95
N PRO A 133 11.86 18.25 10.85
CA PRO A 133 12.94 17.32 10.56
C PRO A 133 12.43 15.86 10.53
N PHE A 134 12.95 15.03 9.60
CA PHE A 134 12.65 13.59 9.58
C PHE A 134 13.88 12.70 9.75
N ARG A 135 13.66 11.49 10.29
CA ARG A 135 14.65 10.42 10.51
C ARG A 135 14.41 9.29 9.51
N VAL A 136 15.47 8.58 9.08
CA VAL A 136 15.34 7.38 8.24
C VAL A 136 14.51 6.33 8.99
N ARG A 137 13.23 6.21 8.62
CA ARG A 137 12.29 5.20 9.14
C ARG A 137 12.53 3.86 8.43
N SER A 138 12.10 2.76 9.05
CA SER A 138 12.09 1.43 8.44
C SER A 138 11.23 1.34 7.18
N ASP A 139 10.34 2.32 6.99
CA ASP A 139 9.40 2.42 5.90
C ASP A 139 9.27 3.91 5.51
N PRO A 140 9.88 4.36 4.40
CA PRO A 140 10.06 5.77 4.07
C PRO A 140 8.78 6.36 3.44
N VAL A 141 8.56 7.66 3.62
CA VAL A 141 7.51 8.41 2.89
C VAL A 141 7.82 8.40 1.40
N ILE A 142 6.79 8.17 0.57
CA ILE A 142 6.90 8.14 -0.89
C ILE A 142 6.04 9.25 -1.48
N ARG A 143 6.57 9.95 -2.48
CA ARG A 143 5.83 10.91 -3.29
C ARG A 143 5.74 10.40 -4.72
N LEU A 144 4.53 10.42 -5.27
CA LEU A 144 4.20 10.09 -6.65
C LEU A 144 3.37 11.23 -7.21
N ASP A 145 3.99 12.11 -7.99
CA ASP A 145 3.34 13.31 -8.54
C ASP A 145 2.64 14.14 -7.45
N ASP A 146 1.31 14.22 -7.52
CA ASP A 146 0.44 14.93 -6.58
C ASP A 146 0.11 14.12 -5.32
N TRP A 147 0.48 12.83 -5.30
CA TRP A 147 0.18 11.89 -4.23
C TRP A 147 1.35 11.74 -3.24
N LEU A 148 1.04 11.91 -1.96
CA LEU A 148 1.96 11.73 -0.85
C LEU A 148 1.52 10.53 0.01
N TYR A 149 2.34 9.48 0.03
CA TYR A 149 2.13 8.29 0.83
C TYR A 149 2.93 8.37 2.13
N ARG A 150 2.30 8.08 3.26
CA ARG A 150 2.97 8.11 4.58
C ARG A 150 4.08 7.07 4.71
N SER A 151 4.11 6.06 3.84
CA SER A 151 5.10 4.97 3.84
C SER A 151 5.23 4.29 2.47
N PHE A 152 6.30 3.53 2.26
CA PHE A 152 6.52 2.75 1.05
C PHE A 152 5.61 1.53 1.01
N SER A 153 5.32 0.90 2.16
CA SER A 153 4.29 -0.13 2.23
C SER A 153 2.91 0.42 1.87
N ALA A 154 2.56 1.64 2.28
CA ALA A 154 1.30 2.28 1.85
C ALA A 154 1.27 2.49 0.33
N PHE A 155 2.36 3.01 -0.24
CA PHE A 155 2.50 3.15 -1.69
C PHE A 155 2.32 1.80 -2.43
N LEU A 156 2.98 0.73 -1.98
CA LEU A 156 2.86 -0.59 -2.60
C LEU A 156 1.44 -1.16 -2.51
N LEU A 157 0.81 -1.05 -1.34
CA LEU A 157 -0.55 -1.53 -1.14
C LEU A 157 -1.53 -0.75 -2.01
N ASP A 158 -1.46 0.58 -2.03
CA ASP A 158 -2.31 1.42 -2.87
C ASP A 158 -2.11 1.13 -4.37
N THR A 159 -0.84 1.03 -4.82
CA THR A 159 -0.53 0.71 -6.22
C THR A 159 -1.14 -0.64 -6.62
N MET A 160 -1.09 -1.64 -5.72
CA MET A 160 -1.70 -2.94 -5.97
C MET A 160 -3.22 -2.87 -6.06
N LEU A 161 -3.87 -2.10 -5.18
CA LEU A 161 -5.32 -1.96 -5.15
C LEU A 161 -5.86 -1.17 -6.36
N SER A 162 -5.12 -0.16 -6.82
CA SER A 162 -5.62 0.81 -7.80
C SER A 162 -5.06 0.64 -9.21
N TRP A 163 -3.85 0.08 -9.37
CA TRP A 163 -3.14 0.03 -10.67
C TRP A 163 -2.82 -1.39 -11.14
N TRP A 164 -2.59 -2.32 -10.22
CA TRP A 164 -2.27 -3.72 -10.55
C TRP A 164 -3.46 -4.67 -10.38
N CYS A 165 -4.64 -4.13 -10.10
CA CYS A 165 -5.86 -4.91 -9.91
C CYS A 165 -6.44 -5.49 -11.21
N ASP A 166 -6.03 -4.96 -12.36
CA ASP A 166 -6.58 -5.28 -13.69
C ASP A 166 -5.97 -6.54 -14.34
N GLU A 167 -5.39 -7.43 -13.54
CA GLU A 167 -4.88 -8.69 -14.06
C GLU A 167 -5.96 -9.55 -14.70
N GLU A 168 -5.60 -10.24 -15.77
CA GLU A 168 -6.53 -11.09 -16.50
C GLU A 168 -7.08 -12.16 -15.54
N ARG A 169 -8.41 -12.17 -15.35
CA ARG A 169 -9.17 -13.06 -14.44
C ARG A 169 -9.21 -12.65 -12.96
N VAL A 170 -8.61 -11.53 -12.56
CA VAL A 170 -8.90 -10.95 -11.24
C VAL A 170 -10.24 -10.24 -11.33
N ARG A 171 -11.24 -10.70 -10.58
CA ARG A 171 -12.58 -10.10 -10.55
C ARG A 171 -12.63 -8.88 -9.62
N HIS A 172 -11.57 -8.07 -9.59
CA HIS A 172 -11.55 -6.86 -8.79
C HIS A 172 -12.56 -5.87 -9.36
N LYS A 173 -13.48 -5.40 -8.54
CA LYS A 173 -14.56 -4.53 -8.98
C LYS A 173 -15.10 -3.66 -7.87
N LEU A 174 -15.49 -2.46 -8.24
CA LEU A 174 -16.31 -1.57 -7.41
C LEU A 174 -17.73 -2.14 -7.34
N VAL A 175 -18.20 -2.45 -6.14
CA VAL A 175 -19.54 -3.03 -5.94
C VAL A 175 -20.51 -2.05 -5.28
N VAL A 176 -20.00 -1.04 -4.57
CA VAL A 176 -20.81 0.02 -3.97
C VAL A 176 -20.06 1.33 -4.02
N PHE A 177 -20.82 2.38 -4.32
CA PHE A 177 -20.44 3.77 -4.22
C PHE A 177 -21.40 4.48 -3.26
N ALA A 178 -20.90 5.15 -2.22
CA ALA A 178 -21.74 5.79 -1.21
C ALA A 178 -21.32 7.22 -0.90
N LEU A 179 -22.19 8.18 -1.22
CA LEU A 179 -22.04 9.59 -0.85
C LEU A 179 -22.45 9.77 0.62
N ILE A 180 -21.51 10.20 1.47
CA ILE A 180 -21.75 10.41 2.90
C ILE A 180 -21.87 11.90 3.25
N GLY A 181 -21.32 12.77 2.40
CA GLY A 181 -21.40 14.22 2.56
C GLY A 181 -20.09 14.85 3.05
N HIS A 182 -19.80 16.05 2.56
CA HIS A 182 -18.61 16.83 2.89
C HIS A 182 -18.71 17.26 4.36
N ALA A 183 -17.86 16.69 5.22
CA ALA A 183 -17.81 16.90 6.67
C ALA A 183 -18.72 16.03 7.56
N ASP A 184 -19.17 14.86 7.09
CA ASP A 184 -19.73 13.89 8.04
C ASP A 184 -18.65 13.48 9.08
N PRO A 185 -18.88 13.72 10.38
CA PRO A 185 -17.87 13.45 11.42
C PRO A 185 -17.49 11.97 11.50
N ARG A 186 -18.36 11.05 11.06
CA ARG A 186 -18.10 9.61 11.02
C ARG A 186 -17.08 9.26 9.94
N CYS A 187 -17.14 9.92 8.78
CA CYS A 187 -16.12 9.78 7.73
C CYS A 187 -14.80 10.40 8.14
N VAL A 188 -14.82 11.59 8.73
CA VAL A 188 -13.61 12.23 9.28
C VAL A 188 -12.95 11.33 10.32
N ARG A 189 -13.74 10.69 11.19
CA ARG A 189 -13.24 9.70 12.14
C ARG A 189 -12.60 8.51 11.42
N LEU A 190 -13.27 7.92 10.42
CA LEU A 190 -12.68 6.81 9.64
C LEU A 190 -11.35 7.20 8.96
N LEU A 191 -11.23 8.42 8.43
CA LEU A 191 -10.00 8.95 7.83
C LEU A 191 -8.88 9.21 8.85
N ARG A 192 -9.22 9.55 10.10
CA ARG A 192 -8.25 9.99 11.12
C ARG A 192 -7.94 8.96 12.19
N THR A 193 -8.64 7.84 12.25
CA THR A 193 -8.37 6.78 13.24
C THR A 193 -6.92 6.29 13.10
N ASP A 194 -6.09 6.53 14.13
CA ASP A 194 -4.65 6.21 14.11
C ASP A 194 -4.33 4.72 14.26
N GLY A 195 -5.34 3.88 14.49
CA GLY A 195 -5.17 2.44 14.57
C GLY A 195 -6.47 1.71 14.34
N LEU A 196 -6.60 1.09 13.17
CA LEU A 196 -7.50 -0.05 13.05
C LEU A 196 -6.85 -1.19 13.83
N MET A 197 -7.65 -1.92 14.60
CA MET A 197 -7.14 -3.14 15.22
C MET A 197 -6.67 -4.08 14.10
N GLU A 198 -5.63 -4.85 14.39
CA GLU A 198 -4.99 -5.71 13.40
C GLU A 198 -5.98 -6.73 12.78
N ASP A 199 -7.02 -7.08 13.54
CA ASP A 199 -8.13 -7.94 13.16
C ASP A 199 -9.28 -7.21 12.44
N GLN A 200 -9.27 -5.88 12.34
CA GLN A 200 -10.28 -5.09 11.65
C GLN A 200 -9.85 -4.74 10.22
N GLY A 201 -8.58 -4.43 10.00
CA GLY A 201 -8.09 -4.11 8.66
C GLY A 201 -6.68 -3.52 8.63
N ILE A 202 -6.22 -3.22 7.42
CA ILE A 202 -4.99 -2.48 7.16
C ILE A 202 -5.37 -1.11 6.59
N ALA A 203 -5.00 -0.05 7.29
CA ALA A 203 -5.15 1.32 6.81
C ALA A 203 -3.95 1.71 5.93
N VAL A 204 -4.26 2.31 4.78
CA VAL A 204 -3.31 2.79 3.78
C VAL A 204 -3.64 4.26 3.54
N ASP A 205 -2.86 5.13 4.16
CA ASP A 205 -3.06 6.58 4.13
C ASP A 205 -2.22 7.22 3.03
N PHE A 206 -2.87 8.08 2.25
CA PHE A 206 -2.22 8.91 1.25
C PHE A 206 -2.97 10.24 1.09
N ARG A 207 -2.32 11.20 0.46
CA ARG A 207 -2.83 12.57 0.32
C ARG A 207 -2.62 13.06 -1.09
N ASP A 208 -3.62 13.67 -1.69
CA ASP A 208 -3.47 14.54 -2.86
C ASP A 208 -3.21 15.96 -2.36
N ASP A 209 -1.98 16.44 -2.53
CA ASP A 209 -1.60 17.81 -2.20
C ASP A 209 -1.27 18.63 -3.46
N ARG A 210 -1.58 18.11 -4.65
CA ARG A 210 -1.37 18.78 -5.96
C ARG A 210 0.06 19.28 -6.19
N GLY A 211 1.06 18.59 -5.66
CA GLY A 211 2.45 19.04 -5.80
C GLY A 211 2.96 19.89 -4.63
N ASP A 212 2.06 20.43 -3.80
CA ASP A 212 2.38 21.41 -2.77
C ASP A 212 2.04 20.88 -1.37
N LEU A 213 3.09 20.53 -0.62
CA LEU A 213 2.98 20.08 0.77
C LEU A 213 2.31 21.10 1.70
N ASN A 214 2.28 22.38 1.31
CA ASN A 214 1.66 23.45 2.07
C ASN A 214 0.26 23.82 1.55
N ALA A 215 -0.29 23.04 0.60
CA ALA A 215 -1.62 23.29 0.06
C ALA A 215 -2.65 23.33 1.19
N ALA A 216 -3.35 24.47 1.29
CA ALA A 216 -4.38 24.68 2.33
C ALA A 216 -5.56 23.70 2.21
N HIS A 217 -5.75 23.10 1.04
CA HIS A 217 -6.87 22.23 0.70
C HIS A 217 -6.40 20.88 0.15
N ALA A 218 -5.39 20.27 0.78
CA ALA A 218 -5.01 18.91 0.45
C ALA A 218 -6.16 17.93 0.78
N ASN A 219 -6.36 16.94 -0.09
CA ASN A 219 -7.35 15.89 0.11
C ASN A 219 -6.67 14.68 0.76
N ASP A 220 -7.14 14.29 1.95
CA ASP A 220 -6.68 13.08 2.60
C ASP A 220 -7.54 11.88 2.14
N TYR A 221 -6.85 10.79 1.80
CA TYR A 221 -7.44 9.54 1.34
C TYR A 221 -7.01 8.40 2.26
N ARG A 222 -7.88 7.41 2.37
CA ARG A 222 -7.60 6.19 3.11
C ARG A 222 -8.19 4.98 2.41
N ASN A 223 -7.32 4.06 2.04
CA ASN A 223 -7.70 2.70 1.70
C ASN A 223 -7.74 1.85 2.98
N VAL A 224 -8.85 1.15 3.22
CA VAL A 224 -8.99 0.21 4.34
C VAL A 224 -9.20 -1.20 3.82
N ILE A 225 -8.15 -2.00 3.86
CA ILE A 225 -8.21 -3.41 3.45
C ILE A 225 -8.83 -4.21 4.60
N VAL A 226 -10.01 -4.79 4.36
CA VAL A 226 -10.78 -5.53 5.38
C VAL A 226 -10.67 -7.06 5.22
N SER A 227 -10.24 -7.52 4.05
CA SER A 227 -10.03 -8.94 3.72
C SER A 227 -8.89 -9.13 2.72
N GLY A 228 -8.28 -10.31 2.73
CA GLY A 228 -7.25 -10.78 1.80
C GLY A 228 -5.84 -10.81 2.38
N PHE A 229 -5.67 -10.34 3.62
CA PHE A 229 -4.38 -10.23 4.27
C PHE A 229 -4.15 -11.28 5.38
N ARG A 230 -5.17 -12.09 5.73
CA ARG A 230 -5.08 -13.16 6.74
C ARG A 230 -4.97 -14.54 6.12
N ASN A 231 -4.31 -15.49 6.80
CA ASN A 231 -3.86 -16.78 6.26
C ASN A 231 -4.91 -17.71 5.62
N ASN A 232 -6.19 -17.50 5.88
CA ASN A 232 -7.31 -18.28 5.35
C ASN A 232 -8.18 -17.53 4.33
N GLU A 233 -7.86 -16.27 4.01
CA GLU A 233 -8.65 -15.46 3.10
C GLU A 233 -8.20 -15.64 1.66
N THR A 234 -9.14 -15.94 0.77
CA THR A 234 -8.94 -16.06 -0.68
C THR A 234 -9.53 -14.88 -1.46
N ILE A 235 -10.18 -13.97 -0.75
CA ILE A 235 -10.88 -12.80 -1.27
C ILE A 235 -10.23 -11.56 -0.69
N ALA A 236 -9.90 -10.60 -1.57
CA ALA A 236 -9.50 -9.26 -1.16
C ALA A 236 -10.73 -8.35 -1.20
N ALA A 237 -10.88 -7.55 -0.15
CA ALA A 237 -11.93 -6.55 -0.05
C ALA A 237 -11.37 -5.31 0.65
N HIS A 238 -11.69 -4.13 0.12
CA HIS A 238 -11.24 -2.88 0.71
C HIS A 238 -12.25 -1.75 0.49
N LEU A 239 -12.19 -0.75 1.36
CA LEU A 239 -12.87 0.52 1.18
C LEU A 239 -11.87 1.57 0.71
N CYS A 240 -12.21 2.38 -0.28
CA CYS A 240 -11.54 3.64 -0.55
C CYS A 240 -12.39 4.75 0.07
N VAL A 241 -11.79 5.50 0.98
CA VAL A 241 -12.46 6.55 1.75
C VAL A 241 -11.80 7.88 1.39
N TRP A 242 -12.62 8.84 0.99
CA TRP A 242 -12.20 10.24 0.86
C TRP A 242 -13.26 11.17 1.46
N SER A 243 -13.09 12.48 1.30
CA SER A 243 -13.80 13.50 2.08
C SER A 243 -15.34 13.48 1.96
N VAL A 244 -15.88 12.94 0.86
CA VAL A 244 -17.32 12.97 0.57
C VAL A 244 -17.94 11.61 0.30
N GLU A 245 -17.15 10.59 -0.05
CA GLU A 245 -17.69 9.31 -0.47
C GLU A 245 -16.81 8.12 -0.09
N ILE A 246 -17.44 6.95 -0.07
CA ILE A 246 -16.86 5.67 0.28
C ILE A 246 -17.16 4.71 -0.84
N ASP A 247 -16.09 4.18 -1.42
CA ASP A 247 -16.13 3.15 -2.44
C ASP A 247 -15.78 1.81 -1.82
N PHE A 248 -16.48 0.76 -2.24
CA PHE A 248 -16.24 -0.60 -1.78
C PHE A 248 -15.89 -1.50 -2.95
N TYR A 249 -14.68 -2.05 -2.88
CA TYR A 249 -14.15 -2.97 -3.88
C TYR A 249 -13.99 -4.38 -3.31
N THR A 250 -14.19 -5.38 -4.16
CA THR A 250 -13.93 -6.78 -3.82
C THR A 250 -13.48 -7.61 -5.02
N THR A 251 -12.73 -8.68 -4.75
CA THR A 251 -12.45 -9.77 -5.70
C THR A 251 -13.42 -10.95 -5.56
N GLU A 252 -14.40 -10.88 -4.65
CA GLU A 252 -15.38 -11.92 -4.40
C GLU A 252 -16.25 -12.17 -5.64
N PRO A 253 -16.34 -13.43 -6.12
CA PRO A 253 -17.34 -13.81 -7.10
C PRO A 253 -18.75 -13.52 -6.59
N SER A 254 -19.63 -12.99 -7.45
CA SER A 254 -21.04 -12.83 -7.07
C SER A 254 -21.65 -14.20 -6.81
N ALA A 255 -22.22 -14.41 -5.63
CA ALA A 255 -22.90 -15.66 -5.25
C ALA A 255 -24.39 -15.67 -5.67
N ALA A 256 -24.92 -14.52 -6.11
CA ALA A 256 -26.29 -14.35 -6.56
C ALA A 256 -26.38 -13.34 -7.72
N ASP A 257 -27.56 -13.27 -8.35
CA ASP A 257 -27.84 -12.32 -9.44
C ASP A 257 -27.86 -10.87 -8.97
N ARG A 258 -27.73 -9.93 -9.91
CA ARG A 258 -27.67 -8.48 -9.65
C ARG A 258 -28.89 -7.92 -8.91
N SER A 259 -30.05 -8.55 -9.02
CA SER A 259 -31.29 -8.17 -8.32
C SER A 259 -31.26 -8.47 -6.83
N HIS A 260 -30.37 -9.35 -6.36
CA HIS A 260 -30.27 -9.71 -4.96
C HIS A 260 -29.53 -8.65 -4.15
N PRO A 261 -29.84 -8.51 -2.84
CA PRO A 261 -29.12 -7.62 -1.94
C PRO A 261 -27.61 -7.87 -1.96
N LEU A 262 -26.83 -6.81 -1.72
CA LEU A 262 -25.36 -6.88 -1.74
C LEU A 262 -24.81 -7.96 -0.80
N ALA A 263 -25.41 -8.12 0.38
CA ALA A 263 -25.02 -9.14 1.36
C ALA A 263 -25.22 -10.58 0.86
N GLN A 264 -26.09 -10.81 -0.11
CA GLN A 264 -26.27 -12.13 -0.74
C GLN A 264 -25.33 -12.30 -1.94
N ARG A 265 -25.02 -11.21 -2.65
CA ARG A 265 -24.07 -11.22 -3.76
C ARG A 265 -22.63 -11.41 -3.29
N TYR A 266 -22.24 -10.77 -2.19
CA TYR A 266 -20.86 -10.76 -1.66
C TYR A 266 -20.82 -10.98 -0.14
N PRO A 267 -21.30 -12.13 0.36
CA PRO A 267 -21.49 -12.36 1.79
C PRO A 267 -20.20 -12.21 2.61
N VAL A 268 -19.05 -12.65 2.08
CA VAL A 268 -17.78 -12.59 2.81
C VAL A 268 -17.30 -11.15 2.95
N SER A 269 -17.25 -10.43 1.83
CA SER A 269 -16.73 -9.07 1.76
C SER A 269 -17.66 -8.09 2.48
N VAL A 270 -18.98 -8.21 2.29
CA VAL A 270 -19.96 -7.39 3.01
C VAL A 270 -19.89 -7.67 4.51
N GLY A 271 -19.74 -8.93 4.92
CA GLY A 271 -19.53 -9.26 6.33
C GLY A 271 -18.30 -8.57 6.93
N ALA A 272 -17.19 -8.52 6.20
CA ALA A 272 -15.97 -7.83 6.63
C ALA A 272 -16.15 -6.30 6.71
N VAL A 273 -16.77 -5.69 5.70
CA VAL A 273 -17.06 -4.24 5.69
C VAL A 273 -18.03 -3.86 6.81
N ARG A 274 -19.08 -4.65 7.04
CA ARG A 274 -20.04 -4.40 8.13
C ARG A 274 -19.36 -4.37 9.50
N ARG A 275 -18.44 -5.30 9.77
CA ARG A 275 -17.66 -5.31 11.02
C ARG A 275 -16.87 -4.01 11.24
N LEU A 276 -16.34 -3.42 10.17
CA LEU A 276 -15.62 -2.15 10.22
C LEU A 276 -16.56 -0.93 10.37
N LEU A 277 -17.66 -0.89 9.61
CA LEU A 277 -18.51 0.29 9.52
C LEU A 277 -19.55 0.40 10.64
N ARG A 278 -19.96 -0.72 11.24
CA ARG A 278 -20.98 -0.75 12.30
C ARG A 278 -20.60 0.08 13.53
N PRO A 279 -19.39 -0.04 14.11
CA PRO A 279 -18.98 0.79 15.25
C PRO A 279 -18.93 2.28 14.91
N LEU A 280 -18.84 2.63 13.63
CA LEU A 280 -18.80 3.99 13.15
C LEU A 280 -20.19 4.55 12.80
N GLY A 281 -21.23 3.70 12.82
CA GLY A 281 -22.57 4.05 12.39
C GLY A 281 -22.66 4.34 10.89
N LEU A 282 -21.76 3.80 10.06
CA LEU A 282 -21.71 4.02 8.61
C LEU A 282 -22.29 2.84 7.79
N GLU A 283 -22.60 1.72 8.46
CA GLU A 283 -23.04 0.49 7.80
C GLU A 283 -24.23 0.72 6.88
N SER A 284 -25.33 1.30 7.38
CA SER A 284 -26.53 1.49 6.57
C SER A 284 -26.36 2.55 5.49
N ASN A 285 -25.54 3.58 5.71
CA ASN A 285 -25.26 4.58 4.67
C ASN A 285 -24.48 3.99 3.49
N VAL A 286 -23.53 3.10 3.76
CA VAL A 286 -22.70 2.49 2.73
C VAL A 286 -23.35 1.24 2.13
N ILE A 287 -23.67 0.25 2.96
CA ILE A 287 -24.09 -1.08 2.48
C ILE A 287 -25.56 -1.11 2.05
N ASP A 288 -26.43 -0.44 2.78
CA ASP A 288 -27.88 -0.51 2.54
C ASP A 288 -28.36 0.68 1.67
N GLY A 289 -27.72 1.85 1.81
CA GLY A 289 -28.08 3.10 1.11
C GLY A 289 -27.14 3.50 -0.03
N GLY A 290 -26.00 2.83 -0.19
CA GLY A 290 -25.05 3.10 -1.27
C GLY A 290 -25.59 2.66 -2.64
N ARG A 291 -25.12 3.31 -3.69
CA ARG A 291 -25.41 2.92 -5.07
C ARG A 291 -24.64 1.64 -5.38
N VAL A 292 -25.36 0.53 -5.52
CA VAL A 292 -24.80 -0.76 -5.89
C VAL A 292 -24.42 -0.77 -7.37
N LEU A 293 -23.20 -1.19 -7.67
CA LEU A 293 -22.69 -1.38 -9.03
C LEU A 293 -22.65 -2.87 -9.41
N GLY A 294 -22.83 -3.12 -10.71
CA GLY A 294 -23.19 -4.43 -11.26
C GLY A 294 -22.01 -5.32 -11.60
#